data_AF-A0A2V6NNL5-F1
#
_entry.id   AF-A0A2V6NNL5-F1
#
_cell.length_a   1.000
_cell.length_b   1.000
_cell.length_c   1.000
_cell.angle_alpha   90.00
_cell.angle_beta   90.00
_cell.angle_gamma   90.00
#
_symmetry.space_group_name_H-M   'P 1'
#
loop_
_entity.id
_entity.type
_entity.pdbx_description
1 polymer ?
#
loop_
_entity_poly.entity_id
_entity_poly.type
_entity_poly.pdbx_seq_one_letter_code
_entity_poly.pdbx_strand_id
1 'polypeptide(L)' 'MRLKIEAVERMMRERPAGTTLEEALEVFEVFASGTLSDEVYVLDDVSGKRIAIAPTALRDKYRRG' A
#
# COMPACT_ATOMS: atom_id res chain seq x y z
N MET A 1 2.46 -8.54 7.86
CA MET A 1 2.40 -7.35 8.74
C MET A 1 1.12 -6.54 8.49
N ARG A 2 0.61 -5.81 9.50
CA ARG A 2 -0.57 -4.93 9.38
C ARG A 2 -0.19 -3.49 9.70
N LEU A 3 -0.61 -2.54 8.87
CA LEU A 3 -0.36 -1.11 9.01
C LEU A 3 -1.67 -0.34 9.04
N LYS A 4 -1.75 0.69 9.89
CA LYS A 4 -2.87 1.65 9.83
C LYS A 4 -2.70 2.58 8.64
N ILE A 5 -3.81 2.96 7.99
CA ILE A 5 -3.79 3.91 6.87
C ILE A 5 -3.06 5.19 7.25
N GLU A 6 -3.32 5.74 8.43
CA GLU A 6 -2.70 6.99 8.88
C GLU A 6 -1.16 6.90 8.91
N ALA A 7 -0.63 5.73 9.27
CA ALA A 7 0.81 5.47 9.26
C ALA A 7 1.35 5.39 7.82
N VAL A 8 0.62 4.73 6.92
CA VAL A 8 0.96 4.66 5.50
C VAL A 8 0.91 6.05 4.87
N GLU A 9 -0.12 6.85 5.15
CA GLU A 9 -0.23 8.22 4.65
C GLU A 9 0.87 9.13 5.21
N ARG A 10 1.25 8.98 6.48
CA ARG A 10 2.38 9.70 7.05
C ARG A 10 3.67 9.34 6.31
N MET A 11 3.92 8.04 6.12
CA MET A 11 5.06 7.56 5.34
C MET A 11 5.05 8.15 3.92
N MET A 12 3.90 8.16 3.23
CA MET A 12 3.78 8.72 1.89
C MET A 12 4.05 10.24 1.84
N ARG A 13 3.67 11.00 2.88
CA ARG A 13 3.97 12.44 2.95
C ARG A 13 5.45 12.75 3.08
N GLU A 14 6.23 11.81 3.59
CA GLU A 14 7.70 11.93 3.74
C GLU A 14 8.44 11.49 2.46
N ARG A 15 7.74 10.90 1.49
CA ARG A 15 8.31 10.46 0.21
C ARG A 15 8.20 11.56 -0.86
N PRO A 16 9.06 11.53 -1.89
CA PRO A 16 8.92 12.40 -3.05
C PRO A 16 7.54 12.32 -3.69
N ALA A 17 7.09 13.43 -4.28
CA ALA A 17 5.85 13.44 -5.05
C ALA A 17 5.94 12.45 -6.22
N GLY A 18 4.88 11.65 -6.41
CA GLY A 18 4.81 10.64 -7.46
C GLY A 18 5.38 9.27 -7.10
N THR A 19 5.90 9.08 -5.88
CA THR A 19 6.19 7.73 -5.34
C THR A 19 4.90 6.92 -5.26
N THR A 20 4.92 5.67 -5.71
CA THR A 20 3.77 4.75 -5.61
C THR A 20 3.75 4.02 -4.26
N LEU A 21 2.62 3.36 -3.94
CA LEU A 21 2.55 2.54 -2.72
C LEU A 21 3.46 1.31 -2.80
N GLU A 22 3.63 0.72 -3.97
CA GLU A 22 4.56 -0.39 -4.21
C GLU A 22 5.98 0.01 -3.82
N GLU A 23 6.43 1.17 -4.31
CA GLU A 23 7.75 1.72 -4.00
C GLU A 23 7.88 2.04 -2.51
N ALA A 24 6.86 2.64 -1.90
CA ALA A 24 6.93 3.07 -0.50
C ALA A 24 6.89 1.89 0.49
N LEU A 25 6.15 0.82 0.17
CA LEU A 25 6.00 -0.38 1.00
C LEU A 25 7.02 -1.48 0.65
N GLU A 26 7.83 -1.25 -0.39
CA GLU A 26 8.81 -2.21 -0.91
C GLU A 26 8.14 -3.57 -1.22
N VAL A 27 7.03 -3.51 -1.96
CA VAL A 27 6.25 -4.69 -2.35
C VAL A 27 6.18 -4.80 -3.87
N PHE A 28 5.99 -6.02 -4.35
CA PHE A 28 5.83 -6.31 -5.78
C PHE A 28 4.55 -5.66 -6.35
N GLU A 29 3.44 -5.72 -5.61
CA GLU A 29 2.14 -5.23 -6.07
C GLU A 29 1.24 -4.88 -4.89
N VAL A 30 0.43 -3.84 -5.04
CA VAL A 30 -0.64 -3.47 -4.11
C VAL A 30 -2.01 -3.80 -4.70
N PHE A 31 -2.67 -4.81 -4.14
CA PHE A 31 -4.04 -5.15 -4.48
C PHE A 31 -5.02 -4.22 -3.76
N ALA A 32 -6.12 -3.89 -4.44
CA ALA A 32 -7.22 -3.15 -3.81
C ALA A 32 -8.22 -4.11 -3.18
N SER A 33 -8.70 -3.75 -1.99
CA SER A 33 -9.85 -4.36 -1.35
C SER A 33 -10.93 -3.32 -1.11
N GLY A 34 -12.16 -3.62 -1.55
CA GLY A 34 -13.33 -2.78 -1.28
C GLY A 34 -13.90 -2.94 0.13
N THR A 35 -13.47 -3.95 0.90
CA THR A 35 -13.93 -4.19 2.27
C THR A 35 -12.96 -3.68 3.33
N LEU A 36 -11.73 -3.32 2.95
CA LEU A 36 -10.78 -2.67 3.85
C LEU A 36 -11.06 -1.17 3.91
N SER A 37 -11.10 -0.63 5.12
CA SER A 37 -11.41 0.78 5.36
C SER A 37 -10.30 1.56 6.06
N ASP A 38 -9.54 0.94 6.98
CA ASP A 38 -8.58 1.63 7.85
C ASP A 38 -7.19 0.98 7.91
N GLU A 39 -6.95 -0.11 7.17
CA GLU A 39 -5.75 -0.94 7.28
C GLU A 39 -5.16 -1.35 5.93
N VAL A 40 -3.83 -1.47 5.89
CA VAL A 40 -3.05 -2.07 4.81
C VAL A 40 -2.39 -3.33 5.35
N TYR A 41 -2.57 -4.44 4.63
CA TYR A 41 -1.96 -5.72 4.95
C TYR A 41 -0.77 -5.94 4.04
N VAL A 42 0.40 -6.20 4.61
CA VAL A 42 1.61 -6.61 3.88
C VAL A 42 1.80 -8.10 4.11
N LEU A 43 1.92 -8.86 3.03
CA LEU A 43 2.16 -10.29 3.03
C LEU A 43 3.58 -10.53 2.52
N ASP A 44 4.45 -11.05 3.37
CA ASP A 44 5.89 -11.15 3.10
C ASP A 44 6.24 -12.27 2.10
N ASP A 45 5.41 -13.31 2.00
CA ASP A 45 5.58 -14.39 1.03
C ASP A 45 4.24 -14.85 0.45
N VAL A 46 4.03 -14.52 -0.83
CA VAL A 46 2.95 -15.02 -1.68
C VAL A 46 3.58 -15.49 -2.97
N SER A 47 3.82 -16.80 -3.07
CA SER A 47 4.53 -17.43 -4.19
C SER A 47 5.92 -16.81 -4.44
N GLY A 48 6.69 -16.55 -3.38
CA GLY A 48 8.02 -15.94 -3.45
C GLY A 48 8.03 -14.42 -3.63
N LYS A 49 6.86 -13.76 -3.58
CA LYS A 49 6.73 -12.32 -3.71
C LYS A 49 6.12 -11.69 -2.48
N ARG A 50 6.60 -10.50 -2.14
CA ARG A 50 5.99 -9.65 -1.13
C ARG A 50 4.89 -8.81 -1.77
N ILE A 51 3.68 -8.82 -1.23
CA ILE A 51 2.55 -8.04 -1.76
C ILE A 51 1.90 -7.23 -0.64
N ALA A 52 1.10 -6.23 -1.01
CA ALA A 52 0.21 -5.56 -0.07
C ALA A 52 -1.24 -5.60 -0.55
N ILE A 53 -2.17 -5.50 0.39
CA ILE A 53 -3.60 -5.32 0.16
C ILE A 53 -4.00 -4.04 0.88
N ALA A 54 -4.52 -3.07 0.14
CA ALA A 54 -4.90 -1.76 0.63
C ALA A 54 -6.36 -1.44 0.27
N PRO A 55 -7.01 -0.50 0.97
CA PRO A 55 -8.30 0.04 0.54
C PRO A 55 -8.21 0.61 -0.86
N THR A 56 -9.26 0.42 -1.66
CA THR A 56 -9.34 0.94 -3.03
C THR A 56 -9.02 2.44 -3.09
N ALA A 57 -9.62 3.24 -2.20
CA ALA A 57 -9.41 4.68 -2.15
C ALA A 57 -7.94 5.06 -1.87
N LEU A 58 -7.24 4.31 -1.00
CA LEU A 58 -5.84 4.54 -0.71
C LEU A 58 -4.97 4.18 -1.92
N ARG A 59 -5.22 3.01 -2.52
CA ARG A 59 -4.47 2.56 -3.70
C ARG A 59 -4.60 3.54 -4.85
N ASP A 60 -5.83 3.93 -5.18
CA ASP A 60 -6.10 4.79 -6.33
C ASP A 60 -5.55 6.21 -6.14
N LYS A 61 -5.48 6.72 -4.90
CA LYS A 61 -4.84 8.01 -4.56
C LYS A 61 -3.35 8.07 -4.92
N TYR A 62 -2.64 6.96 -4.81
CA TYR A 62 -1.19 6.86 -5.01
C TYR A 62 -0.81 6.00 -6.22
N ARG A 63 -1.80 5.57 -7.00
CA ARG A 63 -1.57 4.84 -8.23
C ARG A 63 -1.02 5.80 -9.28
N ARG A 64 0.05 5.40 -9.96
CA ARG A 64 0.51 6.10 -11.16
C ARG A 64 -0.48 5.81 -12.29
N GLY A 65 -1.01 6.86 -12.90
CA GLY A 65 -1.85 6.79 -14.10
C GLY A 65 -1.11 6.16 -15.27
#